data_AF-A0A519SUX3-F1
#
_entry.id   AF-A0A519SUX3-F1
#
_cell.length_a   1.000
_cell.length_b   1.000
_cell.length_c   1.000
_cell.angle_alpha   90.00
_cell.angle_beta   90.00
_cell.angle_gamma   90.00
#
_symmetry.space_group_name_H-M   'P 1'
#
loop_
_entity.id
_entity.type
_entity.pdbx_description
1 polymer ?
#
loop_
_entity_poly.entity_id
_entity_poly.type
_entity_poly.pdbx_seq_one_letter_code
_entity_poly.pdbx_strand_id
1 'polypeptide(L)'
;MIELNQNSKIYLTCPANYFTGGPECLHQLCLALNQNGFDACMYYLSSKDENPVHPNFKKYNLKYVLSIEDNINNVIIVPETHTHI
;
A
#
# COMPACT_ATOMS: atom_id res chain seq x y z
N MET A 1 -8.76 13.71 13.25
CA MET A 1 -7.70 13.98 12.25
C MET A 1 -6.60 12.98 12.51
N ILE A 2 -5.97 12.42 11.46
CA ILE A 2 -4.88 11.45 11.63
C ILE A 2 -3.58 12.25 11.80
N GLU A 3 -2.80 11.93 12.83
CA GLU A 3 -1.50 12.58 13.08
C GLU A 3 -0.37 11.65 12.65
N LEU A 4 0.60 12.20 11.90
CA LEU A 4 1.78 11.50 11.41
C LEU A 4 3.02 12.20 11.93
N ASN A 5 4.04 11.42 12.30
CA ASN A 5 5.35 11.92 12.67
C ASN A 5 6.40 11.48 11.63
N GLN A 6 7.67 11.90 11.82
CA GLN A 6 8.75 11.61 10.87
C GLN A 6 9.07 10.11 10.71
N ASN A 7 8.63 9.27 11.64
CA ASN A 7 8.86 7.83 11.65
C ASN A 7 7.61 7.02 11.26
N SER A 8 6.48 7.69 11.02
CA SER A 8 5.22 7.06 10.62
C SER A 8 5.35 6.45 9.23
N LYS A 9 4.96 5.18 9.10
CA LYS A 9 4.81 4.50 7.81
C LYS A 9 3.33 4.42 7.42
N ILE A 10 3.07 4.55 6.13
CA ILE A 10 1.73 4.39 5.54
C ILE A 10 1.71 3.11 4.71
N TYR A 11 0.87 2.17 5.10
CA TYR A 11 0.70 0.89 4.42
C TYR A 11 -0.60 0.90 3.62
N LEU A 12 -0.50 0.81 2.29
CA LEU A 12 -1.66 0.71 1.41
C LEU A 12 -1.90 -0.75 1.07
N THR A 13 -3.03 -1.28 1.51
CA THR A 13 -3.34 -2.69 1.31
C THR A 13 -4.08 -2.91 -0.01
N CYS A 14 -3.67 -3.93 -0.76
CA CYS A 14 -4.20 -4.19 -2.11
C CYS A 14 -4.21 -5.69 -2.38
N PRO A 15 -5.23 -6.27 -3.05
CA PRO A 15 -5.15 -7.65 -3.51
C PRO A 15 -3.94 -7.85 -4.44
N ALA A 16 -3.20 -8.95 -4.25
CA ALA A 16 -2.07 -9.31 -5.11
C ALA A 16 -2.51 -9.60 -6.56
N ASN A 17 -1.70 -9.19 -7.53
CA ASN A 17 -1.83 -9.48 -8.96
C ASN A 17 -3.22 -9.21 -9.57
N TYR A 18 -3.99 -8.26 -9.01
CA TYR A 18 -5.35 -7.96 -9.44
C TYR A 18 -5.45 -6.57 -10.08
N PHE A 19 -5.65 -6.52 -11.39
CA PHE A 19 -5.66 -5.27 -12.15
C PHE A 19 -7.08 -4.72 -12.35
N THR A 20 -7.52 -3.86 -11.45
CA THR A 20 -8.79 -3.13 -11.56
C THR A 20 -8.64 -1.67 -11.09
N GLY A 21 -9.69 -0.86 -11.25
CA GLY A 21 -9.65 0.57 -10.92
C GLY A 21 -9.34 0.88 -9.44
N GLY A 22 -9.85 0.08 -8.50
CA GLY A 22 -9.57 0.26 -7.07
C GLY A 22 -8.08 0.11 -6.73
N PRO A 23 -7.47 -1.04 -7.05
CA PRO A 23 -6.01 -1.23 -7.01
C PRO A 23 -5.24 -0.12 -7.73
N GLU A 24 -5.64 0.31 -8.93
CA GLU A 24 -4.97 1.42 -9.63
C GLU A 24 -5.01 2.71 -8.81
N CYS A 25 -6.16 3.08 -8.25
CA CYS A 25 -6.29 4.24 -7.36
C CYS A 25 -5.39 4.13 -6.13
N LEU A 26 -5.26 2.95 -5.51
CA LEU A 26 -4.36 2.72 -4.38
C LEU A 26 -2.88 2.91 -4.77
N HIS A 27 -2.48 2.42 -5.94
CA HIS A 27 -1.11 2.65 -6.44
C HIS A 27 -0.85 4.14 -6.72
N GLN A 28 -1.81 4.83 -7.32
CA GLN A 28 -1.72 6.28 -7.56
C GLN A 28 -1.64 7.07 -6.25
N LEU A 29 -2.42 6.67 -5.24
CA LEU A 29 -2.37 7.27 -3.91
C LEU A 29 -1.01 7.04 -3.24
N CYS A 30 -0.48 5.82 -3.29
CA CYS A 30 0.85 5.51 -2.75
C CYS A 30 1.94 6.35 -3.43
N LEU A 31 1.88 6.50 -4.76
CA LEU A 31 2.80 7.37 -5.48
C LEU A 31 2.67 8.83 -5.03
N ALA A 32 1.44 9.34 -4.93
CA ALA A 32 1.19 10.72 -4.52
C ALA A 32 1.69 10.99 -3.09
N LEU A 33 1.48 10.06 -2.15
CA LEU A 33 1.99 10.17 -0.78
C LEU A 33 3.53 10.24 -0.76
N ASN A 34 4.20 9.35 -1.49
CA ASN A 34 5.65 9.35 -1.61
C ASN A 34 6.18 10.66 -2.23
N GLN A 35 5.50 11.20 -3.25
CA GLN A 35 5.86 12.49 -3.87
C GLN A 35 5.69 13.68 -2.91
N ASN A 36 4.83 13.56 -1.90
CA ASN A 36 4.64 14.57 -0.85
C ASN A 36 5.52 14.34 0.38
N GLY A 37 6.49 13.42 0.31
CA GLY A 37 7.49 13.20 1.36
C GLY A 37 7.07 12.25 2.48
N PHE A 38 5.95 11.55 2.35
CA PHE A 38 5.54 10.51 3.29
C PHE A 38 6.20 9.16 2.97
N ASP A 39 6.46 8.34 3.99
CA ASP A 39 6.96 6.98 3.80
C ASP A 39 5.78 6.03 3.54
N ALA A 40 5.38 5.90 2.27
CA ALA A 40 4.24 5.08 1.85
C ALA A 40 4.70 3.85 1.06
N CYS A 41 4.14 2.69 1.40
CA CYS A 41 4.44 1.43 0.73
C CYS A 41 3.20 0.56 0.56
N MET A 42 3.28 -0.36 -0.40
CA MET A 42 2.20 -1.31 -0.68
C MET A 42 2.31 -2.54 0.22
N TYR A 43 1.17 -3.07 0.63
CA TYR A 43 1.06 -4.37 1.30
C TYR A 43 0.05 -5.22 0.53
N TYR A 44 0.52 -6.32 -0.08
CA TYR A 44 -0.34 -7.13 -0.93
C TYR A 44 -1.01 -8.26 -0.15
N LEU A 45 -2.34 -8.22 -0.11
CA LEU A 45 -3.16 -9.24 0.52
C LEU A 45 -3.11 -10.53 -0.31
N SER A 46 -3.00 -11.67 0.38
CA SER A 46 -2.97 -13.01 -0.21
C SER A 46 -1.80 -13.30 -1.16
N SER A 47 -0.68 -12.58 -1.03
CA SER A 47 0.54 -12.88 -1.79
C SER A 47 1.19 -14.19 -1.33
N LYS A 48 0.69 -15.33 -1.82
CA LYS A 48 1.43 -16.61 -1.78
C LYS A 48 2.45 -16.72 -2.93
N ASP A 49 2.37 -15.80 -3.90
CA ASP A 49 3.22 -15.77 -5.08
C ASP A 49 4.49 -14.93 -4.87
N GLU A 50 5.56 -15.31 -5.56
CA GLU A 50 6.83 -14.57 -5.60
C GLU A 50 6.69 -13.17 -6.23
N ASN A 51 5.61 -12.90 -6.96
CA ASN A 51 5.39 -11.65 -7.70
C ASN A 51 3.99 -11.05 -7.41
N PRO A 52 3.82 -10.31 -6.30
CA PRO A 52 2.52 -9.77 -5.91
C PRO A 52 2.06 -8.57 -6.75
N VAL A 53 2.96 -7.95 -7.51
CA VAL A 53 2.68 -6.74 -8.31
C VAL A 53 2.28 -7.12 -9.74
N HIS A 54 1.06 -6.77 -10.13
CA HIS A 54 0.60 -6.96 -11.51
C HIS A 54 1.49 -6.15 -12.50
N PRO A 55 1.85 -6.67 -13.70
CA PRO A 55 2.74 -5.99 -14.65
C PRO A 55 2.35 -4.54 -14.97
N ASN A 56 1.06 -4.25 -15.11
CA ASN A 56 0.56 -2.89 -15.39
C ASN A 56 0.83 -1.89 -14.26
N PHE A 57 1.07 -2.36 -13.04
CA PHE A 57 1.40 -1.50 -11.90
C PHE A 57 2.90 -1.24 -11.76
N LYS A 58 3.77 -1.98 -12.49
CA LYS A 58 5.23 -1.77 -12.43
C LYS A 58 5.64 -0.37 -12.87
N LYS A 59 4.82 0.31 -13.70
CA LYS A 59 5.01 1.72 -14.10
C LYS A 59 5.08 2.70 -12.92
N TYR A 60 4.47 2.35 -11.78
CA TYR A 60 4.47 3.19 -10.57
C TYR A 60 5.76 3.05 -9.73
N ASN A 61 6.53 1.97 -9.95
CA ASN A 61 7.79 1.67 -9.25
C ASN A 61 7.71 1.84 -7.71
N LEU A 62 6.66 1.30 -7.10
CA LEU A 62 6.39 1.44 -5.67
C LEU A 62 7.13 0.38 -4.85
N LYS A 63 7.56 0.76 -3.66
CA LYS A 63 8.03 -0.18 -2.65
C LYS A 63 6.84 -0.98 -2.10
N TYR A 64 7.09 -2.24 -1.76
CA TYR A 64 6.12 -3.06 -1.04
C TYR A 64 6.81 -3.83 0.09
N VAL A 65 6.02 -4.20 1.10
CA VAL A 65 6.46 -4.98 2.25
C VAL A 65 5.66 -6.28 2.35
N LEU A 66 6.24 -7.29 3.00
CA LEU A 66 5.60 -8.58 3.24
C LEU A 66 4.93 -8.67 4.62
N SER A 67 5.23 -7.73 5.52
CA SER A 67 4.65 -7.64 6.84
C SER A 67 4.43 -6.17 7.22
N ILE A 68 3.40 -5.95 8.04
CA ILE A 68 3.09 -4.64 8.61
C ILE A 68 3.71 -4.58 10.00
N GLU A 69 4.37 -3.46 10.31
CA GLU A 69 4.90 -3.20 11.64
C GLU A 69 3.77 -2.66 12.54
N ASP A 70 3.46 -3.39 13.60
CA ASP A 70 2.46 -2.97 14.61
C ASP A 70 3.03 -1.83 15.46
N ASN A 71 2.65 -0.60 15.12
CA ASN A 71 3.09 0.62 15.77
C ASN A 71 1.97 1.65 15.73
N ILE A 72 1.70 2.29 16.87
CA ILE A 72 0.65 3.30 17.01
C ILE A 72 0.80 4.50 16.07
N ASN A 73 2.03 4.79 15.63
CA ASN A 73 2.33 5.90 14.74
C ASN A 73 2.12 5.55 13.26
N ASN A 74 1.97 4.27 12.93
CA ASN A 74 1.78 3.82 11.56
C ASN A 74 0.30 3.90 11.17
N VAL A 75 0.05 4.05 9.88
CA VAL A 75 -1.30 4.10 9.32
C VAL A 75 -1.46 3.00 8.30
N ILE A 76 -2.58 2.27 8.39
CA ILE A 76 -2.98 1.28 7.41
C ILE A 76 -4.18 1.84 6.65
N ILE A 77 -4.08 1.86 5.32
CA ILE A 77 -5.17 2.22 4.42
C ILE A 77 -5.69 0.94 3.80
N VAL A 78 -7.00 0.70 4.00
CA VAL A 78 -7.68 -0.52 3.55
C VAL A 78 -8.71 -0.20 2.48
N PRO A 79 -8.84 -1.05 1.44
CA PRO A 79 -9.95 -0.92 0.51
C PRO A 79 -11.24 -1.29 1.24
N GLU A 80 -12.34 -0.65 0.87
CA GLU A 80 -13.68 -0.95 1.43
C GLU A 80 -14.04 -2.43 1.32
N THR A 81 -13.59 -3.09 0.25
CA THR A 81 -13.90 -4.50 -0.02
C THR A 81 -13.11 -5.48 0.86
N HIS A 82 -12.02 -5.05 1.50
CA HIS A 82 -11.16 -5.91 2.34
C HIS A 82 -10.68 -5.13 3.57
N THR A 83 -11.54 -5.05 4.57
CA THR A 83 -11.28 -4.35 5.85
C THR A 83 -10.70 -5.26 6.94
N HIS A 84 -10.67 -6.58 6.72
CA HIS A 84 -10.07 -7.55 7.63
C HIS A 84 -8.62 -7.81 7.24
N ILE A 85 -7.69 -7.39 8.09
CA ILE A 85 -6.23 -7.45 7.89
C ILE A 85 -5.57 -7.94 9.18
#